data_AF-A0A0S7XAG9-F1
#
_entry.id   AF-A0A0S7XAG9-F1
#
_cell.length_a   1.000
_cell.length_b   1.000
_cell.length_c   1.000
_cell.angle_alpha   90.00
_cell.angle_beta   90.00
_cell.angle_gamma   90.00
#
_symmetry.space_group_name_H-M   'P 1'
#
loop_
_entity.id
_entity.type
_entity.pdbx_description
1 polymer ?
#
loop_
_entity_poly.entity_id
_entity_poly.type
_entity_poly.pdbx_seq_one_letter_code
_entity_poly.pdbx_strand_id
1 'polypeptide(L)' 'MGSRYAVRLSENFTEALEEAAKELGVGKSEALRRALMLLRHAAKADSVEIRSHGKNGQIVRREILIK' A
#
# COMPACT_ATOMS: atom_id res chain seq x y z
N MET A 1 -4.76 -4.35 -23.76
CA MET A 1 -3.49 -5.08 -23.59
C MET A 1 -2.78 -4.53 -22.37
N GLY A 2 -2.58 -5.34 -21.32
CA GLY A 2 -1.81 -4.92 -20.14
C GLY A 2 -0.37 -5.38 -20.27
N SER A 3 0.59 -4.49 -20.05
CA SER A 3 2.01 -4.85 -19.99
C SER A 3 2.30 -5.63 -18.71
N ARG A 4 3.00 -6.77 -18.84
CA ARG A 4 3.45 -7.59 -17.70
C ARG A 4 4.89 -7.21 -17.37
N TYR A 5 5.15 -6.84 -16.12
CA TYR A 5 6.47 -6.50 -15.62
C TYR A 5 6.91 -7.52 -14.57
N ALA A 6 8.19 -7.91 -14.61
CA ALA A 6 8.83 -8.66 -13.53
C ALA A 6 9.45 -7.65 -12.57
N VAL A 7 9.03 -7.67 -11.30
CA VAL A 7 9.55 -6.80 -10.24
C VAL A 7 10.33 -7.67 -9.26
N ARG A 8 11.55 -7.25 -8.92
CA ARG A 8 12.34 -7.87 -7.86
C ARG A 8 12.25 -7.02 -6.61
N LEU A 9 11.83 -7.64 -5.52
CA LEU A 9 11.81 -7.06 -4.18
C LEU A 9 12.79 -7.84 -3.30
N SER A 10 13.28 -7.26 -2.22
CA SER A 10 13.96 -8.06 -1.19
C SER A 10 12.97 -9.04 -0.55
N GLU A 11 13.49 -10.08 0.10
CA GLU A 11 12.66 -11.11 0.74
C GLU A 11 11.68 -10.49 1.75
N ASN A 12 12.18 -9.64 2.66
CA ASN A 12 11.34 -8.93 3.65
C ASN A 12 10.19 -8.12 3.02
N PHE A 13 10.43 -7.46 1.88
CA PHE A 13 9.37 -6.68 1.21
C PHE A 13 8.42 -7.56 0.41
N THR A 14 8.86 -8.73 -0.02
CA THR A 14 7.99 -9.72 -0.67
C THR A 14 7.00 -10.29 0.33
N GLU A 15 7.46 -10.61 1.55
CA GLU A 15 6.61 -11.07 2.64
C GLU A 15 5.57 -10.00 3.04
N ALA A 16 6.02 -8.75 3.24
CA ALA A 16 5.11 -7.64 3.57
C ALA A 16 4.05 -7.40 2.48
N LEU A 17 4.42 -7.55 1.19
CA LEU A 17 3.47 -7.44 0.08
C LEU A 17 2.45 -8.60 0.08
N GLU A 18 2.88 -9.81 0.43
CA GLU A 18 2.00 -10.98 0.53
C GLU A 18 1.02 -10.85 1.70
N GLU A 19 1.48 -10.37 2.85
CA GLU A 19 0.62 -10.06 4.00
C GLU A 19 -0.41 -9.00 3.64
N ALA A 20 0.01 -7.87 3.06
CA ALA A 20 -0.90 -6.82 2.63
C ALA A 20 -1.93 -7.31 1.60
N ALA A 21 -1.51 -8.17 0.66
CA ALA A 21 -2.41 -8.77 -0.32
C ALA A 21 -3.47 -9.65 0.36
N LYS A 22 -3.07 -10.45 1.36
CA LYS A 22 -3.98 -11.29 2.17
C LYS A 22 -4.95 -10.44 2.98
N GLU A 23 -4.47 -9.42 3.70
CA GLU A 23 -5.30 -8.53 4.51
C GLU A 23 -6.37 -7.81 3.67
N LEU A 24 -6.01 -7.40 2.45
CA LEU A 24 -6.91 -6.70 1.53
C LEU A 24 -7.80 -7.65 0.71
N GLY A 25 -7.56 -8.97 0.76
CA GLY A 25 -8.28 -9.95 -0.07
C GLY A 25 -8.05 -9.78 -1.58
N VAL A 26 -6.86 -9.34 -2.00
CA VAL A 26 -6.51 -9.12 -3.41
C VAL A 26 -5.25 -9.89 -3.82
N GLY A 27 -5.00 -10.00 -5.12
CA GLY A 27 -3.75 -10.57 -5.63
C GLY A 27 -2.54 -9.64 -5.44
N LYS A 28 -1.33 -10.20 -5.38
CA LYS A 28 -0.06 -9.45 -5.22
C LYS A 28 0.10 -8.28 -6.20
N SER A 29 -0.23 -8.47 -7.47
CA SER A 29 -0.12 -7.42 -8.48
C SER A 29 -1.04 -6.23 -8.20
N GLU A 30 -2.23 -6.49 -7.66
CA GLU A 30 -3.19 -5.45 -7.30
C GLU A 30 -2.76 -4.72 -6.02
N ALA A 31 -2.25 -5.45 -5.02
CA ALA A 31 -1.65 -4.86 -3.82
C ALA A 31 -0.47 -3.95 -4.19
N LEU A 32 0.43 -4.41 -5.06
CA LEU A 32 1.57 -3.63 -5.54
C LEU A 32 1.12 -2.41 -6.33
N ARG A 33 0.12 -2.55 -7.21
CA ARG A 33 -0.46 -1.43 -7.95
C ARG A 33 -1.00 -0.35 -7.01
N ARG A 34 -1.76 -0.75 -5.98
CA ARG A 34 -2.29 0.18 -4.96
C ARG A 34 -1.16 0.87 -4.19
N ALA A 35 -0.12 0.13 -3.79
CA ALA A 35 1.05 0.71 -3.13
C ALA A 35 1.76 1.75 -4.00
N LEU A 36 2.00 1.45 -5.28
CA LEU A 36 2.59 2.40 -6.22
C LEU A 36 1.73 3.65 -6.45
N MET A 37 0.39 3.49 -6.49
CA MET A 37 -0.51 4.62 -6.57
C MET A 37 -0.44 5.49 -5.31
N LEU A 38 -0.44 4.89 -4.12
CA LEU A 38 -0.29 5.61 -2.86
C LEU A 38 1.02 6.39 -2.85
N LEU A 39 2.15 5.78 -3.23
CA LEU A 39 3.43 6.47 -3.35
C LEU A 39 3.41 7.63 -4.36
N ARG A 40 2.77 7.44 -5.52
CA ARG A 40 2.64 8.50 -6.53
C ARG A 40 1.87 9.72 -6.00
N HIS A 41 0.82 9.49 -5.21
CA HIS A 41 0.05 10.57 -4.61
C HIS A 41 0.77 11.18 -3.41
N ALA A 42 1.39 10.35 -2.57
CA ALA A 42 2.18 10.75 -1.42
C ALA A 42 3.36 11.66 -1.81
N ALA A 43 4.07 11.33 -2.90
CA ALA A 43 5.17 12.15 -3.41
C ALA A 43 4.74 13.56 -3.88
N LYS A 44 3.43 13.82 -4.01
CA LYS A 44 2.86 15.12 -4.40
C LYS A 44 2.04 15.76 -3.28
N ALA A 45 1.92 15.10 -2.12
CA ALA A 45 1.09 15.53 -1.02
C ALA A 45 1.97 16.11 0.08
N ASP A 46 1.53 17.23 0.68
CA ASP A 46 2.22 17.82 1.83
C ASP A 46 2.07 16.94 3.09
N SER A 47 1.00 16.14 3.17
CA SER A 47 0.77 15.12 4.21
C SER A 47 -0.10 13.98 3.68
N VAL A 48 0.05 12.79 4.28
CA VAL A 48 -0.80 11.62 4.00
C VAL A 48 -1.53 11.19 5.28
N GLU A 49 -2.86 11.14 5.22
CA GLU A 49 -3.72 10.60 6.30
C GLU A 49 -4.18 9.18 5.93
N ILE A 50 -3.79 8.20 6.74
CA ILE A 50 -4.34 6.84 6.64
C ILE A 50 -5.46 6.71 7.66
N ARG A 51 -6.68 6.41 7.20
CA ARG A 51 -7.84 6.08 8.04
C ARG A 51 -8.13 4.60 7.91
N SER A 52 -7.82 3.83 8.95
CA SER A 52 -8.30 2.46 9.05
C SER A 52 -9.70 2.47 9.67
N HIS A 53 -10.67 1.83 9.01
CA HIS A 53 -11.94 1.48 9.62
C HIS A 53 -11.80 0.05 10.16
N GLY A 54 -11.29 -0.09 11.39
CA GLY A 54 -11.35 -1.37 12.09
C GLY A 54 -12.80 -1.82 12.29
N LYS A 55 -13.02 -3.12 12.49
CA LYS A 55 -14.35 -3.73 12.77
C LYS A 55 -15.13 -3.06 13.92
N ASN A 56 -14.48 -2.24 14.75
CA ASN A 56 -15.07 -1.53 15.88
C ASN A 56 -15.08 0.01 15.73
N GLY A 57 -14.98 0.56 14.51
CA GLY A 57 -15.11 2.01 14.27
C GLY A 57 -13.95 2.86 14.80
N GLN A 58 -12.85 2.25 15.23
CA GLN A 58 -11.68 2.96 15.73
C GLN A 58 -10.90 3.53 14.55
N ILE A 59 -10.92 4.86 14.41
CA ILE A 59 -10.12 5.57 13.41
C ILE A 59 -8.71 5.73 13.97
N VAL A 60 -7.79 4.90 13.50
CA VAL A 60 -6.37 5.13 13.75
C VAL A 60 -5.91 6.19 12.75
N ARG A 61 -5.67 7.42 13.22
CA ARG A 61 -5.05 8.48 12.42
C ARG A 61 -3.55 8.33 12.51
N ARG A 62 -2.89 8.12 11.37
CA ARG A 62 -1.43 8.23 11.25
C ARG A 62 -1.14 9.33 10.24
N GLU A 63 -0.47 10.37 10.69
CA GLU A 63 0.10 11.41 9.83
C GLU A 63 1.53 10.98 9.47
N ILE A 64 1.81 10.90 8.18
CA ILE A 64 3.16 10.67 7.68
C ILE A 64 3.61 11.97 7.00
N LEU A 65 4.55 12.66 7.64
CA LEU A 65 5.24 13.81 7.06
C LEU A 65 6.33 13.29 6.11
N ILE A 66 6.22 13.66 4.84
CA ILE A 66 7.21 13.32 3.82
C ILE A 66 8.13 14.54 3.70
N LYS A 67 9.37 14.40 4.17
CA LYS A 67 10.43 15.42 4.03
C LYS A 67 11.21 15.24 2.74
#